data_AF-A0A960SS93-F1
#
_entry.id   AF-A0A960SS93-F1
#
_cell.length_a   1.000
_cell.length_b   1.000
_cell.length_c   1.000
_cell.angle_alpha   90.00
_cell.angle_beta   90.00
_cell.angle_gamma   90.00
#
_symmetry.space_group_name_H-M   'P 1'
#
loop_
_entity.id
_entity.type
_entity.pdbx_description
1 polymer ?
#
loop_
_entity_poly.entity_id
_entity_poly.type
_entity_poly.pdbx_seq_one_letter_code
_entity_poly.pdbx_strand_id
1 'polypeptide(L)'
;MSTQKSDGMNYAPKGAVKAVCGPGEFRFGAIGLDHGHIYGQCNGLVEAGGELVSVYDPDLAKVAKFCDTYPGVKPARSEAEVLEDPALKLITSACVPCERGPLGLRVMDHGKDY
;
A
#
# COMPACT_ATOMS: atom_id res chain seq x y z
N MET A 1 18.17 10.66 -1.85
CA MET A 1 18.85 9.35 -2.02
C MET A 1 18.53 8.85 -3.41
N SER A 2 19.55 8.50 -4.20
CA SER A 2 19.37 7.97 -5.55
C SER A 2 18.64 6.62 -5.48
N THR A 3 17.50 6.48 -6.14
CA THR A 3 16.81 5.19 -6.32
C THR A 3 17.74 4.24 -7.07
N GLN A 4 18.25 3.21 -6.38
CA GLN A 4 19.17 2.25 -6.95
C GLN A 4 18.40 1.29 -7.87
N LYS A 5 18.45 1.55 -9.18
CA LYS A 5 17.62 0.88 -10.20
C LYS A 5 17.91 -0.62 -10.38
N SER A 6 18.99 -1.14 -9.82
CA SER A 6 19.41 -2.54 -9.94
C SER A 6 19.03 -3.42 -8.76
N ASP A 7 18.52 -2.84 -7.66
CA ASP A 7 18.12 -3.62 -6.48
C ASP A 7 16.66 -4.06 -6.61
N GLY A 8 16.45 -5.29 -7.07
CA GLY A 8 15.11 -5.85 -7.23
C GLY A 8 14.30 -5.95 -5.94
N MET A 9 14.91 -5.90 -4.75
CA MET A 9 14.20 -5.97 -3.47
C MET A 9 13.70 -4.59 -3.03
N ASN A 10 14.53 -3.56 -3.20
CA ASN A 10 14.29 -2.21 -2.66
C ASN A 10 14.02 -1.15 -3.73
N TYR A 11 13.79 -1.54 -4.97
CA TYR A 11 13.46 -0.61 -6.03
C TYR A 11 12.11 0.09 -5.79
N ALA A 12 12.15 1.37 -5.44
CA ALA A 12 10.99 2.21 -5.20
C ALA A 12 11.03 3.45 -6.11
N PRO A 13 10.52 3.37 -7.35
CA PRO A 13 10.52 4.51 -8.26
C PRO A 13 9.69 5.68 -7.71
N LYS A 14 10.05 6.89 -8.12
CA LYS A 14 9.27 8.12 -8.00
C LYS A 14 9.15 8.76 -9.38
N GLY A 15 7.93 9.11 -9.76
CA GLY A 15 7.58 9.67 -11.06
C GLY A 15 7.20 11.15 -10.99
N ALA A 16 6.67 11.67 -12.10
CA ALA A 16 6.03 12.98 -12.13
C ALA A 16 4.59 12.85 -11.64
N VAL A 17 4.19 13.72 -10.71
CA VAL A 17 2.80 13.78 -10.22
C VAL A 17 1.88 14.21 -11.37
N LYS A 18 0.94 13.33 -11.72
CA LYS A 18 -0.09 13.58 -12.73
C LYS A 18 -1.40 13.00 -12.22
N ALA A 19 -2.06 13.77 -11.35
CA ALA A 19 -3.32 13.36 -10.73
C ALA A 19 -4.40 13.12 -11.80
N VAL A 20 -5.09 11.99 -11.68
CA VAL A 20 -6.23 11.60 -12.53
C VAL A 20 -7.56 11.57 -11.77
N CYS A 21 -7.52 11.78 -10.46
CA CYS A 21 -8.68 11.91 -9.58
C CYS A 21 -8.48 13.07 -8.58
N GLY A 22 -9.58 13.55 -8.01
CA GLY A 22 -9.61 14.57 -6.98
C GLY A 22 -9.33 14.03 -5.57
N PRO A 23 -9.05 14.92 -4.60
CA PRO A 23 -8.80 14.53 -3.21
C PRO A 23 -9.94 13.67 -2.63
N GLY A 24 -9.59 12.52 -2.05
CA GLY A 24 -10.54 11.60 -1.41
C GLY A 24 -11.38 10.76 -2.36
N GLU A 25 -11.29 10.95 -3.69
CA GLU A 25 -12.07 10.17 -4.67
C GLU A 25 -11.55 8.72 -4.81
N PHE A 26 -10.25 8.52 -4.63
CA PHE A 26 -9.62 7.20 -4.65
C PHE A 26 -8.79 6.98 -3.38
N ARG A 27 -9.37 6.25 -2.43
CA ARG A 27 -8.74 5.90 -1.16
C ARG A 27 -8.29 4.45 -1.20
N PHE A 28 -7.07 4.16 -0.77
CA PHE A 28 -6.51 2.82 -0.79
C PHE A 28 -5.73 2.51 0.49
N GLY A 29 -5.55 1.21 0.76
CA GLY A 29 -4.77 0.71 1.88
C GLY A 29 -3.61 -0.17 1.42
N ALA A 30 -2.69 -0.48 2.35
CA ALA A 30 -1.58 -1.39 2.13
C ALA A 30 -1.60 -2.56 3.12
N ILE A 31 -1.44 -3.79 2.64
CA ILE A 31 -1.32 -4.98 3.49
C ILE A 31 -0.08 -5.78 3.09
N GLY A 32 0.80 -6.06 4.05
CA GLY A 32 2.02 -6.85 3.84
C GLY A 32 3.16 -6.04 3.21
N LEU A 33 4.22 -5.86 4.00
CA LEU A 33 5.37 -4.99 3.73
C LEU A 33 6.66 -5.79 3.54
N ASP A 34 6.56 -7.07 3.15
CA ASP A 34 7.70 -7.99 3.05
C ASP A 34 8.68 -7.65 1.93
N HIS A 35 8.26 -6.83 0.96
CA HIS A 35 9.07 -6.48 -0.20
C HIS A 35 9.04 -4.97 -0.48
N GLY A 36 10.20 -4.37 -0.79
CA GLY A 36 10.35 -2.91 -0.94
C GLY A 36 9.56 -2.30 -2.12
N HIS A 37 9.06 -3.13 -3.04
CA HIS A 37 8.15 -2.70 -4.10
C HIS A 37 6.86 -2.06 -3.57
N ILE A 38 6.46 -2.31 -2.32
CA ILE A 38 5.30 -1.64 -1.71
C ILE A 38 5.43 -0.12 -1.75
N TYR A 39 6.64 0.41 -1.57
CA TYR A 39 6.88 1.84 -1.63
C TYR A 39 6.70 2.39 -3.05
N GLY A 40 7.15 1.63 -4.07
CA GLY A 40 6.92 1.98 -5.47
C GLY A 40 5.43 1.97 -5.85
N GLN A 41 4.70 0.94 -5.41
CA GLN A 41 3.25 0.82 -5.61
C GLN A 41 2.51 2.02 -4.98
N CYS A 42 2.82 2.33 -3.72
CA CYS A 42 2.19 3.45 -3.01
C CYS A 42 2.55 4.79 -3.64
N ASN A 43 3.81 5.02 -4.03
CA ASN A 43 4.21 6.25 -4.71
C ASN A 43 3.42 6.43 -6.01
N GLY A 44 3.32 5.39 -6.84
CA GLY A 44 2.60 5.49 -8.12
C GLY A 44 1.12 5.81 -7.95
N LEU A 45 0.45 5.19 -6.96
CA LEU A 45 -0.95 5.48 -6.65
C LEU A 45 -1.13 6.90 -6.12
N VAL A 46 -0.25 7.37 -5.22
CA VAL A 46 -0.30 8.74 -4.70
C VAL A 46 0.00 9.78 -5.79
N GLU A 47 0.99 9.53 -6.63
CA GLU A 47 1.34 10.41 -7.77
C GLU A 47 0.20 10.51 -8.81
N ALA A 48 -0.66 9.48 -8.89
CA ALA A 48 -1.87 9.48 -9.69
C ALA A 48 -3.09 10.14 -8.99
N GLY A 49 -2.94 10.63 -7.76
CA GLY A 49 -3.99 11.33 -7.00
C GLY A 49 -4.66 10.47 -5.92
N GLY A 50 -4.25 9.21 -5.74
CA GLY A 50 -4.77 8.33 -4.69
C GLY A 50 -4.37 8.77 -3.28
N GLU A 51 -5.26 8.53 -2.32
CA GLU A 51 -5.02 8.77 -0.90
C GLU A 51 -4.71 7.44 -0.19
N LEU A 52 -3.48 7.30 0.30
CA LEU A 52 -3.08 6.17 1.14
C LEU A 52 -3.58 6.38 2.57
N VAL A 53 -4.51 5.55 3.02
CA VAL A 53 -5.26 5.77 4.27
C VAL A 53 -4.73 4.95 5.43
N SER A 54 -4.53 3.65 5.22
CA SER A 54 -4.15 2.72 6.28
C SER A 54 -3.15 1.67 5.81
N VAL A 55 -2.40 1.14 6.77
CA VAL A 55 -1.40 0.10 6.55
C VAL A 55 -1.49 -1.00 7.61
N TYR A 56 -1.30 -2.25 7.22
CA TYR A 56 -1.17 -3.38 8.13
C TYR A 56 0.01 -4.29 7.74
N ASP A 57 0.80 -4.66 8.74
CA ASP A 57 1.75 -5.78 8.74
C ASP A 57 1.82 -6.34 10.17
N PRO A 58 1.97 -7.66 10.36
CA PRO A 58 2.20 -8.22 11.69
C PRO A 58 3.51 -7.71 12.34
N ASP A 59 4.48 -7.27 11.55
CA ASP A 59 5.73 -6.67 12.03
C ASP A 59 5.57 -5.16 12.26
N LEU A 60 5.44 -4.77 13.53
CA LEU A 60 5.28 -3.38 13.95
C LEU A 60 6.48 -2.48 13.56
N ALA A 61 7.68 -3.04 13.40
CA ALA A 61 8.84 -2.25 12.97
C ALA A 61 8.73 -1.86 11.49
N LYS A 62 8.19 -2.75 10.64
CA LYS A 62 7.88 -2.41 9.24
C LYS A 62 6.80 -1.33 9.18
N VAL A 63 5.74 -1.47 9.98
CA VAL A 63 4.65 -0.48 10.07
C VAL A 63 5.19 0.89 10.48
N ALA A 64 6.00 0.96 11.53
CA ALA A 64 6.59 2.22 12.00
C ALA A 64 7.41 2.91 10.88
N LYS A 65 8.31 2.16 10.23
CA LYS A 65 9.11 2.69 9.11
C LYS A 65 8.24 3.14 7.94
N PHE A 66 7.14 2.44 7.67
CA PHE A 66 6.21 2.80 6.61
C PHE A 66 5.48 4.10 6.93
N CYS A 67 4.97 4.26 8.17
CA CYS A 67 4.33 5.50 8.62
C CYS A 67 5.29 6.70 8.65
N ASP A 68 6.58 6.48 8.96
CA ASP A 68 7.60 7.54 8.84
C ASP A 68 7.80 7.97 7.38
N THR A 69 7.64 7.04 6.43
CA THR A 69 7.79 7.31 5.00
C THR A 69 6.56 8.02 4.42
N TYR A 70 5.37 7.69 4.92
CA TYR A 70 4.09 8.25 4.49
C TYR A 70 3.36 8.91 5.66
N PRO A 71 3.66 10.19 5.96
CA PRO A 71 2.98 10.91 7.03
C PRO A 71 1.47 10.97 6.81
N GLY A 72 0.68 10.61 7.82
CA GLY A 72 -0.78 10.64 7.79
C GLY A 72 -1.43 9.27 7.56
N VAL A 73 -0.67 8.25 7.15
CA VAL A 73 -1.16 6.87 7.08
C VAL A 73 -1.41 6.32 8.48
N LYS A 74 -2.56 5.65 8.66
CA LYS A 74 -2.95 5.08 9.94
C LYS A 74 -2.49 3.62 10.05
N PRO A 75 -1.74 3.25 11.10
CA PRO A 75 -1.46 1.84 11.36
C PRO A 75 -2.76 1.14 11.81
N ALA A 76 -3.22 0.18 11.02
CA ALA A 76 -4.37 -0.65 11.37
C ALA A 76 -3.97 -1.73 12.39
N ARG A 77 -4.91 -2.12 13.25
CA ARG A 77 -4.67 -3.09 14.33
C ARG A 77 -4.73 -4.54 13.83
N SER A 78 -5.34 -4.77 12.67
CA SER A 78 -5.51 -6.08 12.06
C SER A 78 -5.71 -5.98 10.55
N GLU A 79 -5.52 -7.10 9.85
CA GLU A 79 -5.87 -7.22 8.43
C GLU A 79 -7.36 -6.88 8.21
N ALA A 80 -8.24 -7.41 9.08
CA ALA A 80 -9.68 -7.18 9.02
C ALA A 80 -10.05 -5.70 9.09
N GLU A 81 -9.38 -4.90 9.91
CA GLU A 81 -9.62 -3.45 9.99
C GLU A 81 -9.39 -2.74 8.66
N VAL A 82 -8.44 -3.20 7.85
CA VAL A 82 -8.19 -2.66 6.50
C VAL A 82 -9.22 -3.21 5.50
N LEU A 83 -9.51 -4.52 5.57
CA LEU A 83 -10.45 -5.17 4.65
C LEU A 83 -11.91 -4.75 4.87
N GLU A 84 -12.30 -4.39 6.09
CA GLU A 84 -13.66 -4.00 6.43
C GLU A 84 -13.91 -2.49 6.25
N ASP A 85 -12.87 -1.67 6.07
CA ASP A 85 -13.03 -0.23 5.82
C ASP A 85 -13.75 -0.01 4.48
N PRO A 86 -14.99 0.52 4.48
CA PRO A 86 -15.77 0.72 3.26
C PRO A 86 -15.28 1.90 2.43
N ALA A 87 -14.43 2.76 2.99
CA ALA A 87 -13.86 3.91 2.28
C ALA A 87 -12.76 3.48 1.31
N LEU A 88 -12.08 2.36 1.56
CA LEU A 88 -10.98 1.89 0.71
C LEU A 88 -11.52 1.17 -0.53
N LYS A 89 -11.00 1.56 -1.70
CA LYS A 89 -11.34 0.99 -3.00
C LYS A 89 -10.38 -0.10 -3.44
N LEU A 90 -9.10 0.03 -3.05
CA LEU A 90 -8.03 -0.87 -3.45
C LEU A 90 -7.14 -1.21 -2.25
N ILE A 91 -6.64 -2.45 -2.22
CA ILE A 91 -5.57 -2.87 -1.31
C ILE A 91 -4.34 -3.23 -2.11
N THR A 92 -3.25 -2.48 -1.95
CA THR A 92 -1.95 -2.85 -2.53
C THR A 92 -1.18 -3.75 -1.57
N SER A 93 -0.43 -4.72 -2.09
CA SER A 93 0.32 -5.66 -1.27
C SER A 93 1.70 -5.99 -1.83
N ALA A 94 2.64 -6.20 -0.91
CA ALA A 94 3.93 -6.78 -1.20
C ALA A 94 4.30 -7.88 -0.19
N CYS A 95 3.30 -8.64 0.30
CA CYS A 95 3.52 -9.80 1.18
C CYS A 95 4.38 -10.88 0.51
N VAL A 96 4.77 -11.90 1.30
CA VAL A 96 5.45 -13.10 0.79
C VAL A 96 4.70 -13.66 -0.44
N PRO A 97 5.38 -13.98 -1.56
CA PRO A 97 4.70 -14.29 -2.83
C PRO A 97 3.61 -15.37 -2.76
N CYS A 98 3.79 -16.41 -1.93
CA CYS A 98 2.79 -17.46 -1.77
C CYS A 98 1.53 -17.02 -1.02
N GLU A 99 1.59 -15.93 -0.25
CA GLU A 99 0.46 -15.39 0.51
C GLU A 99 -0.37 -14.39 -0.30
N ARG A 100 0.18 -13.88 -1.41
CA ARG A 100 -0.47 -12.86 -2.26
C ARG A 100 -1.78 -13.34 -2.87
N GLY A 101 -1.82 -14.58 -3.35
CA GLY A 101 -3.04 -15.17 -3.94
C GLY A 101 -4.18 -15.27 -2.91
N PRO A 102 -3.95 -15.95 -1.78
CA PRO A 102 -4.93 -16.02 -0.69
C PRO A 102 -5.37 -14.64 -0.17
N LEU A 103 -4.46 -13.67 -0.02
CA LEU A 103 -4.81 -12.31 0.38
C LEU A 103 -5.71 -11.64 -0.68
N GLY A 104 -5.36 -11.75 -1.96
CA GLY A 104 -6.14 -11.16 -3.04
C GLY A 104 -7.58 -11.67 -3.11
N LEU A 105 -7.80 -12.96 -2.85
CA LEU A 105 -9.16 -13.51 -2.73
C LEU A 105 -9.94 -12.83 -1.59
N ARG A 106 -9.33 -12.69 -0.41
CA ARG A 106 -9.97 -12.01 0.73
C ARG A 106 -10.25 -10.53 0.44
N VAL A 107 -9.37 -9.85 -0.27
CA VAL A 107 -9.56 -8.45 -0.69
C VAL A 107 -10.77 -8.33 -1.63
N MET A 108 -10.84 -9.19 -2.66
CA MET A 108 -11.95 -9.20 -3.60
C MET A 108 -13.28 -9.63 -2.96
N ASP A 109 -13.26 -10.55 -1.99
CA ASP A 109 -14.44 -10.94 -1.20
C ASP A 109 -15.03 -9.75 -0.42
N HIS A 110 -14.20 -8.74 -0.07
CA HIS A 110 -14.63 -7.49 0.56
C HIS A 110 -14.98 -6.37 -0.44
N GLY A 111 -15.11 -6.71 -1.72
CA GLY A 111 -15.53 -5.78 -2.78
C GLY A 111 -14.48 -4.72 -3.12
N LYS A 112 -13.20 -5.02 -2.90
CA LYS A 112 -12.06 -4.13 -3.18
C LYS A 112 -11.22 -4.65 -4.34
N ASP A 113 -10.59 -3.73 -5.05
CA ASP A 113 -9.55 -4.06 -6.04
C ASP A 113 -8.26 -4.53 -5.34
N TYR A 114 -7.47 -5.38 -6.01
CA TYR A 114 -6.21 -5.95 -5.51
C TYR A 114 -5.10 -5.92 -6.56
#